data_AF-A0A967GZI2-F1
#
_entry.id   AF-A0A967GZI2-F1
#
_cell.length_a   1.000
_cell.length_b   1.000
_cell.length_c   1.000
_cell.angle_alpha   90.00
_cell.angle_beta   90.00
_cell.angle_gamma   90.00
#
_symmetry.space_group_name_H-M   'P 1'
#
loop_
_entity.id
_entity.type
_entity.pdbx_description
1 polymer ?
#
loop_
_entity_poly.entity_id
_entity_poly.type
_entity_poly.pdbx_seq_one_letter_code
_entity_poly.pdbx_strand_id
1 'polypeptide(L)'
;MPQAGCYSDACDRAREQPPRYVTSLALVFPDGARPQTRRFYLVDASPDLRQQMDLIREPGFRDRAQARRPFDGIFLTHAHMGHYLGLALLGREGLGIAPTPCYCSLEMRRFLTNNGPWS
;
A
#
# COMPACT_ATOMS: atom_id res chain seq x y z
N MET A 1 12.87 0.39 -8.52
CA MET A 1 14.10 0.48 -9.34
C MET A 1 13.97 1.68 -10.24
N PRO A 2 15.02 2.50 -10.39
CA PRO A 2 16.30 2.40 -9.69
C PRO A 2 16.18 2.66 -8.18
N GLN A 3 17.21 2.32 -7.40
CA GLN A 3 17.31 2.73 -5.99
C GLN A 3 17.80 4.17 -5.90
N ALA A 4 17.49 4.86 -4.79
CA ALA A 4 17.98 6.22 -4.54
C ALA A 4 19.52 6.26 -4.61
N GLY A 5 20.06 7.23 -5.35
CA GLY A 5 21.52 7.37 -5.54
C GLY A 5 22.17 6.37 -6.51
N CYS A 6 21.41 5.50 -7.17
CA CYS A 6 21.96 4.56 -8.15
C CYS A 6 22.06 5.15 -9.57
N TYR A 7 23.27 5.13 -10.14
CA TYR A 7 23.59 5.62 -11.49
C TYR A 7 24.44 4.60 -12.28
N SER A 8 24.25 3.30 -12.02
CA SER A 8 24.84 2.25 -12.87
C SER A 8 24.02 2.09 -14.15
N ASP A 9 24.60 1.49 -15.19
CA ASP A 9 23.90 1.22 -16.45
C ASP A 9 22.58 0.47 -16.26
N ALA A 10 22.51 -0.44 -15.28
CA ALA A 10 21.28 -1.17 -14.98
C ALA A 10 20.18 -0.25 -14.43
N CYS A 11 20.54 0.72 -13.59
CA CYS A 11 19.63 1.73 -13.06
C CYS A 11 19.20 2.72 -14.15
N ASP A 12 20.11 3.11 -15.05
CA ASP A 12 19.78 4.01 -16.16
C ASP A 12 18.87 3.34 -17.19
N ARG A 13 19.17 2.11 -17.59
CA ARG A 13 18.24 1.32 -18.42
C ARG A 13 16.87 1.12 -17.76
N ALA A 14 16.82 0.98 -16.44
CA ALA A 14 15.55 0.83 -15.73
C ALA A 14 14.70 2.12 -15.75
N ARG A 15 15.31 3.32 -15.88
CA ARG A 15 14.58 4.59 -16.01
C ARG A 15 13.86 4.74 -17.35
N GLU A 16 14.31 4.03 -18.37
CA GLU A 16 13.69 4.01 -19.71
C GLU A 16 12.54 3.00 -19.83
N GLN A 17 12.33 2.18 -18.80
CA GLN A 17 11.30 1.14 -18.74
C GLN A 17 10.14 1.57 -17.83
N PRO A 18 8.97 0.89 -17.90
CA PRO A 18 7.91 1.09 -16.92
C PRO A 18 8.44 0.94 -15.49
N PRO A 19 8.05 1.83 -14.57
CA PRO A 19 8.60 1.87 -13.22
C PRO A 19 8.35 0.56 -12.48
N ARG A 20 9.37 0.11 -11.76
CA ARG A 20 9.23 -0.99 -10.80
C ARG A 20 9.15 -0.42 -9.39
N TYR A 21 7.98 -0.55 -8.80
CA TYR A 21 7.70 -0.06 -7.45
C TYR A 21 8.28 -0.97 -6.37
N VAL A 22 8.39 -0.44 -5.16
CA VAL A 22 8.68 -1.21 -3.96
C VAL A 22 7.61 -2.29 -3.76
N THR A 23 7.98 -3.46 -3.24
CA THR A 23 7.05 -4.59 -3.08
C THR A 23 5.78 -4.20 -2.31
N SER A 24 4.64 -4.57 -2.88
CA SER A 24 3.31 -4.51 -2.27
C SER A 24 2.39 -5.44 -3.05
N LEU A 25 1.37 -5.99 -2.39
CA LEU A 25 0.39 -6.88 -3.02
C LEU A 25 -1.02 -6.53 -2.58
N ALA A 26 -1.94 -6.46 -3.55
CA ALA A 26 -3.37 -6.39 -3.26
C ALA A 26 -3.99 -7.80 -3.38
N LEU A 27 -4.70 -8.23 -2.34
CA LEU A 27 -5.51 -9.44 -2.36
C LEU A 27 -6.97 -9.07 -2.58
N VAL A 28 -7.62 -9.74 -3.53
CA VAL A 28 -9.00 -9.47 -3.91
C VAL A 28 -9.81 -10.73 -3.65
N PHE A 29 -10.75 -10.64 -2.72
CA PHE A 29 -11.67 -11.72 -2.41
C PHE A 29 -13.05 -11.37 -2.96
N PRO A 30 -13.56 -12.13 -3.93
CA PRO A 30 -14.97 -12.06 -4.30
C PRO A 30 -15.84 -12.31 -3.07
N ASP A 31 -16.87 -11.50 -2.88
CA ASP A 31 -17.88 -11.71 -1.84
C ASP A 31 -19.25 -11.78 -2.52
N GLY A 32 -19.63 -12.98 -2.96
CA GLY A 32 -20.80 -13.17 -3.82
C GLY A 32 -20.60 -12.72 -5.27
N ALA A 33 -21.70 -12.62 -6.03
CA ALA A 33 -21.66 -12.44 -7.49
C ALA A 33 -21.50 -10.99 -7.97
N ARG A 34 -21.76 -9.99 -7.11
CA ARG A 34 -21.73 -8.57 -7.50
C ARG A 34 -20.32 -8.00 -7.40
N PRO A 35 -19.84 -7.20 -8.37
CA PRO A 35 -18.49 -6.65 -8.27
C PRO A 35 -18.26 -5.70 -7.09
N GLN A 36 -19.29 -4.97 -6.67
CA GLN A 36 -19.21 -3.97 -5.60
C GLN A 36 -19.03 -4.59 -4.21
N THR A 37 -19.24 -5.89 -4.06
CA THR A 37 -19.10 -6.59 -2.77
C THR A 37 -17.70 -7.17 -2.56
N ARG A 38 -16.81 -7.11 -3.57
CA ARG A 38 -15.41 -7.55 -3.44
C ARG A 38 -14.73 -6.90 -2.22
N ARG A 39 -13.96 -7.73 -1.51
CA ARG A 39 -13.11 -7.31 -0.41
C ARG A 39 -11.66 -7.18 -0.87
N PHE A 40 -11.00 -6.13 -0.40
CA PHE A 40 -9.65 -5.76 -0.81
C PHE A 40 -8.75 -5.73 0.41
N TYR A 41 -7.63 -6.43 0.36
CA TYR A 41 -6.63 -6.38 1.42
C TYR A 41 -5.30 -5.93 0.82
N LEU A 42 -4.57 -5.11 1.57
CA LEU A 42 -3.23 -4.69 1.21
C LEU A 42 -2.22 -5.51 2.01
N VAL A 43 -1.20 -6.05 1.34
CA VAL A 43 -0.02 -6.62 1.98
C VAL A 43 1.15 -5.69 1.67
N ASP A 44 1.72 -5.14 2.74
CA ASP A 44 2.72 -4.08 2.77
C ASP A 44 2.26 -2.77 2.12
N ALA A 45 2.25 -1.71 2.92
CA ALA A 45 1.95 -0.36 2.45
C ALA A 45 3.27 0.32 2.03
N SER A 46 3.63 0.18 0.76
CA SER A 46 4.89 0.71 0.24
C SER A 46 4.87 2.24 0.06
N PRO A 47 6.03 2.92 0.02
CA PRO A 47 6.11 4.34 -0.32
C PRO A 47 5.46 4.70 -1.67
N ASP A 48 5.35 3.75 -2.59
CA ASP A 48 4.77 3.94 -3.93
C ASP A 48 3.25 3.69 -3.95
N LEU A 49 2.60 3.57 -2.79
CA LEU A 49 1.21 3.11 -2.67
C LEU A 49 0.24 3.93 -3.53
N ARG A 50 0.47 5.24 -3.67
CA ARG A 50 -0.35 6.11 -4.55
C ARG A 50 -0.45 5.54 -5.97
N GLN A 51 0.69 5.25 -6.59
CA GLN A 51 0.75 4.69 -7.95
C GLN A 51 0.29 3.23 -7.97
N GLN A 52 0.56 2.47 -6.91
CA GLN A 52 0.17 1.06 -6.84
C GLN A 52 -1.34 0.87 -6.73
N MET A 53 -2.06 1.78 -6.08
CA MET A 53 -3.52 1.76 -6.02
C MET A 53 -4.14 1.86 -7.43
N ASP A 54 -3.54 2.64 -8.34
CA ASP A 54 -4.01 2.76 -9.72
C ASP A 54 -3.82 1.47 -10.55
N LEU A 55 -2.98 0.55 -10.07
CA LEU A 55 -2.80 -0.78 -10.69
C LEU A 55 -3.94 -1.75 -10.35
N ILE A 56 -4.75 -1.46 -9.33
CA ILE A 56 -5.88 -2.30 -8.93
C ILE A 56 -7.07 -2.00 -9.87
N ARG A 57 -7.18 -2.80 -10.93
CA ARG A 57 -8.21 -2.65 -11.99
C ARG A 57 -9.53 -3.35 -11.69
N GLU A 58 -9.67 -3.91 -10.49
CA GLU A 58 -10.89 -4.63 -10.10
C GLU A 58 -12.09 -3.68 -10.00
N PRO A 59 -13.26 -4.09 -10.50
CA PRO A 59 -14.44 -3.24 -10.43
C PRO A 59 -14.81 -2.91 -8.98
N GLY A 60 -15.26 -1.67 -8.76
CA GLY A 60 -15.65 -1.15 -7.45
C GLY A 60 -14.48 -0.67 -6.57
N PHE A 61 -13.22 -0.99 -6.89
CA PHE A 61 -12.09 -0.51 -6.08
C PHE A 61 -12.00 1.02 -6.06
N ARG A 62 -12.16 1.67 -7.22
CA ARG A 62 -12.11 3.14 -7.33
C ARG A 62 -13.19 3.83 -6.50
N ASP A 63 -14.43 3.34 -6.57
CA ASP A 63 -15.55 3.90 -5.79
C ASP A 63 -15.29 3.75 -4.29
N ARG A 64 -14.75 2.60 -3.87
CA ARG A 64 -14.34 2.35 -2.48
C ARG A 64 -13.20 3.28 -2.03
N ALA A 65 -12.20 3.49 -2.88
CA ALA A 65 -11.10 4.41 -2.58
C ALA A 65 -11.60 5.85 -2.43
N GLN A 66 -12.48 6.32 -3.32
CA GLN A 66 -13.12 7.64 -3.23
C GLN A 66 -13.98 7.77 -1.96
N ALA A 67 -14.65 6.69 -1.55
CA ALA A 67 -15.38 6.62 -0.29
C ALA A 67 -14.47 6.45 0.94
N ARG A 68 -13.15 6.63 0.80
CA ARG A 68 -12.14 6.53 1.88
C ARG A 68 -12.10 5.14 2.55
N ARG A 69 -12.48 4.09 1.82
CA ARG A 69 -12.49 2.68 2.28
C ARG A 69 -11.87 1.72 1.26
N PRO A 70 -10.65 1.99 0.75
CA PRO A 70 -10.02 1.19 -0.31
C PRO A 70 -9.75 -0.25 0.10
N PHE A 71 -9.44 -0.49 1.38
CA PHE A 71 -9.06 -1.81 1.90
C PHE A 71 -9.92 -2.17 3.11
N ASP A 72 -10.25 -3.46 3.24
CA ASP A 72 -10.92 -4.09 4.38
C ASP A 72 -9.92 -4.53 5.46
N GLY A 73 -8.64 -4.61 5.12
CA GLY A 73 -7.55 -4.85 6.05
C GLY A 73 -6.18 -4.64 5.42
N ILE A 74 -5.20 -4.36 6.26
CA ILE A 74 -3.81 -4.13 5.87
C ILE A 74 -2.93 -5.12 6.63
N PHE A 75 -2.06 -5.83 5.95
CA PHE A 75 -1.07 -6.73 6.54
C PHE A 75 0.32 -6.10 6.37
N LEU A 76 1.11 -6.03 7.43
CA LEU A 76 2.48 -5.52 7.39
C LEU A 76 3.44 -6.63 7.78
N THR A 77 4.40 -6.92 6.92
CA THR A 77 5.33 -8.03 7.11
C THR A 77 6.45 -7.67 8.08
N HIS A 78 7.08 -6.50 7.95
CA HIS A 78 8.20 -6.07 8.79
C HIS A 78 8.48 -4.55 8.73
N ALA A 79 9.40 -4.07 9.57
CA ALA A 79 9.67 -2.66 9.84
C ALA A 79 10.73 -2.00 8.92
N HIS A 80 10.84 -2.44 7.67
CA HIS A 80 11.66 -1.72 6.69
C HIS A 80 10.83 -0.67 5.97
N MET A 81 11.44 0.49 5.67
CA MET A 81 10.76 1.65 5.08
C MET A 81 9.91 1.33 3.85
N GLY A 82 10.31 0.32 3.08
CA GLY A 82 9.61 -0.13 1.89
C GLY A 82 8.26 -0.80 2.13
N HIS A 83 7.94 -1.20 3.36
CA HIS A 83 6.78 -2.04 3.67
C HIS A 83 5.69 -1.33 4.49
N TYR A 84 5.98 -0.17 5.08
CA TYR A 84 5.03 0.52 5.95
C TYR A 84 4.89 2.04 5.72
N LEU A 85 5.83 2.70 5.03
CA LEU A 85 5.73 4.16 4.86
C LEU A 85 4.52 4.59 4.04
N GLY A 86 3.94 3.72 3.22
CA GLY A 86 2.69 3.96 2.50
C GLY A 86 1.49 4.19 3.42
N LEU A 87 1.55 3.79 4.70
CA LEU A 87 0.53 4.12 5.69
C LEU A 87 0.32 5.65 5.80
N ALA A 88 1.33 6.46 5.45
CA ALA A 88 1.24 7.92 5.50
C ALA A 88 0.27 8.48 4.49
N LEU A 89 0.25 7.85 3.32
CA LEU A 89 -0.67 8.19 2.25
C LEU A 89 -2.11 7.82 2.61
N LEU A 90 -2.31 6.93 3.59
CA LEU A 90 -3.63 6.53 4.10
C LEU A 90 -4.08 7.38 5.31
N GLY A 91 -3.15 8.10 5.95
CA GLY A 91 -3.40 8.99 7.09
C GLY A 91 -4.18 10.25 6.73
N ARG A 92 -4.44 11.11 7.73
CA ARG A 92 -5.30 12.30 7.60
C ARG A 92 -4.84 13.32 6.55
N GLU A 93 -3.53 13.43 6.34
CA GLU A 93 -2.93 14.34 5.35
C GLU A 93 -2.93 13.77 3.92
N GLY A 94 -3.23 12.48 3.77
CA GLY A 94 -3.39 11.81 2.49
C GLY A 94 -4.87 11.50 2.20
N LEU A 95 -5.18 10.22 1.97
CA LEU A 95 -6.54 9.76 1.67
C LEU A 95 -7.47 9.82 2.90
N GLY A 96 -6.91 9.79 4.11
CA GLY A 96 -7.67 9.80 5.36
C GLY A 96 -8.66 8.64 5.45
N ILE A 97 -8.22 7.40 5.30
CA ILE A 97 -9.15 6.26 5.24
C ILE A 97 -9.95 6.11 6.54
N ALA A 98 -11.13 5.50 6.45
CA ALA A 98 -11.88 5.07 7.62
C ALA A 98 -11.05 4.07 8.45
N PRO A 99 -11.33 3.93 9.77
CA PRO A 99 -10.65 2.95 10.61
C PRO A 99 -10.61 1.57 9.94
N THR A 100 -9.41 1.08 9.66
CA THR A 100 -9.16 -0.15 8.89
C THR A 100 -8.24 -1.05 9.72
N PRO A 101 -8.57 -2.32 9.93
CA PRO A 101 -7.73 -3.25 10.68
C PRO A 101 -6.33 -3.37 10.07
N CYS A 102 -5.31 -3.27 10.92
CA CYS A 102 -3.91 -3.50 10.54
C CYS A 102 -3.38 -4.72 11.29
N TYR A 103 -2.98 -5.75 10.55
CA TYR A 103 -2.45 -7.02 11.05
C TYR A 103 -0.93 -7.04 10.89
N CYS A 104 -0.23 -7.28 11.98
CA CYS A 104 1.24 -7.36 12.00
C CYS A 104 1.71 -8.13 13.23
N SER A 105 3.01 -8.45 13.28
CA SER A 105 3.62 -9.04 14.48
C SER A 105 3.61 -8.07 15.66
N LEU A 106 3.78 -8.59 16.89
CA LEU A 106 3.85 -7.77 18.09
C LEU A 106 4.98 -6.73 18.02
N GLU A 107 6.14 -7.11 17.48
CA GLU A 107 7.30 -6.22 17.32
C GLU A 107 7.01 -5.10 16.31
N MET A 108 6.36 -5.40 15.19
CA MET A 108 5.97 -4.38 14.22
C MET A 108 4.95 -3.40 14.82
N ARG A 109 3.98 -3.91 15.59
CA ARG A 109 3.03 -3.06 16.31
C ARG A 109 3.75 -2.12 17.28
N ARG A 110 4.67 -2.64 18.10
CA ARG A 110 5.49 -1.86 19.04
C ARG A 110 6.30 -0.79 18.31
N PHE A 111 6.93 -1.15 17.19
CA PHE A 111 7.68 -0.21 16.37
C PHE A 111 6.78 0.95 15.88
N LEU A 112 5.63 0.64 15.29
CA LEU A 112 4.69 1.65 14.77
C LEU A 112 4.12 2.54 15.88
N THR A 113 3.80 2.00 17.05
CA THR A 113 3.24 2.81 18.15
C THR A 113 4.28 3.74 18.77
N ASN A 114 5.56 3.37 18.73
CA ASN A 114 6.63 4.13 19.36
C ASN A 114 7.38 5.07 18.39
N ASN A 115 7.26 4.84 17.08
CA ASN A 115 7.99 5.57 16.03
C ASN A 115 7.06 6.07 14.93
N GLY A 116 5.75 6.08 15.17
CA GLY A 116 4.76 6.44 14.16
C GLY A 116 5.04 7.84 13.60
N PRO A 117 5.15 8.01 12.28
CA PRO A 117 5.33 9.32 11.64
C PRO A 117 4.07 10.22 11.73
N TRP A 118 3.11 9.87 12.60
CA TRP A 118 1.81 10.51 12.85
C TRP A 118 1.76 11.25 14.18
N SER A 119 2.89 11.38 14.86
CA SER A 119 3.04 12.03 16.17
C SER A 119 3.03 13.55 16.02
#